data_AF-A0A9P5NVQ6-F1
#
_entry.id   AF-A0A9P5NVQ6-F1
#
_cell.length_a   1.000
_cell.length_b   1.000
_cell.length_c   1.000
_cell.angle_alpha   90.00
_cell.angle_beta   90.00
_cell.angle_gamma   90.00
#
_symmetry.space_group_name_H-M   'P 1'
#
loop_
_entity.id
_entity.type
_entity.pdbx_description
1 polymer ?
#
loop_
_entity_poly.entity_id
_entity_poly.type
_entity_poly.pdbx_seq_one_letter_code
_entity_poly.pdbx_strand_id
1 'polypeptide(L)'
;MAFGFGRRICPGSHVAISMLWLWAASFLATFSVSKAVDEDFTALEASVEYQSSIVTFRPVPFKCTIKPRSKALQKLIWSHLLAEA
;
A
#
# COMPACT_ATOMS: atom_id res chain seq x y z
N MET A 1 20.66 2.64 4.05
CA MET A 1 20.20 2.38 5.43
C MET A 1 18.98 3.26 5.70
N ALA A 2 17.75 2.72 5.63
CA ALA A 2 16.54 3.54 5.75
C ALA A 2 16.30 4.13 7.15
N PHE A 3 16.86 3.50 8.20
CA PHE A 3 16.65 3.86 9.60
C PHE A 3 17.85 4.56 10.27
N GLY A 4 18.85 4.99 9.50
CA GLY A 4 20.08 5.59 10.04
C GLY A 4 21.04 4.60 10.70
N PHE A 5 21.99 5.12 11.49
CA PHE A 5 23.06 4.35 12.13
C PHE A 5 23.55 4.99 13.44
N GLY A 6 24.23 4.20 14.27
CA GLY A 6 24.85 4.65 15.52
C GLY A 6 23.83 5.10 16.57
N ARG A 7 24.20 6.09 17.38
CA ARG A 7 23.37 6.60 18.51
C ARG A 7 22.04 7.23 18.10
N ARG A 8 21.85 7.56 16.81
CA ARG A 8 20.62 8.15 16.25
C ARG A 8 19.87 7.19 15.32
N ILE A 9 20.15 5.89 15.40
CA ILE A 9 19.35 4.89 14.70
C ILE A 9 17.88 5.01 15.13
N CYS A 10 16.94 4.88 14.19
CA CYS A 10 15.52 4.98 14.48
C CYS A 10 15.11 3.90 15.49
N PRO A 11 14.66 4.28 16.71
CA PRO A 11 14.27 3.30 17.72
C PRO A 11 12.99 2.55 17.32
N GLY A 12 12.19 3.13 16.42
CA GLY A 12 10.96 2.52 15.89
C GLY A 12 11.17 1.54 14.73
N SER A 13 12.41 1.24 14.33
CA SER A 13 12.71 0.40 13.16
C SER A 13 12.06 -0.98 13.22
N HIS A 14 12.14 -1.67 14.36
CA HIS A 14 11.51 -2.99 14.55
C HIS A 14 9.99 -2.94 14.45
N VAL A 15 9.36 -1.91 15.03
CA VAL A 15 7.91 -1.70 14.96
C VAL A 15 7.49 -1.41 13.52
N ALA A 16 8.21 -0.52 12.82
CA ALA A 16 7.92 -0.14 11.45
C ALA A 16 8.00 -1.34 10.50
N ILE A 17 9.04 -2.18 10.62
CA ILE A 17 9.19 -3.39 9.80
C ILE A 17 8.07 -4.39 10.08
N SER A 18 7.76 -4.63 11.35
CA SER A 18 6.71 -5.57 11.75
C SER A 18 5.32 -5.11 11.28
N MET A 19 5.03 -3.82 11.42
CA MET A 19 3.78 -3.22 10.98
C MET A 19 3.65 -3.25 9.45
N LEU A 20 4.73 -2.95 8.72
CA LEU A 20 4.74 -3.03 7.25
C LEU A 20 4.47 -4.46 6.78
N TRP A 21 5.07 -5.45 7.43
CA TRP A 21 4.84 -6.86 7.12
C TRP A 21 3.40 -7.27 7.36
N LEU A 22 2.86 -6.94 8.53
CA LEU A 22 1.48 -7.27 8.89
C LEU A 22 0.49 -6.58 7.95
N TRP A 23 0.73 -5.31 7.62
CA TRP A 23 -0.10 -4.55 6.70
C TRP A 23 -0.06 -5.17 5.30
N ALA A 24 1.13 -5.46 4.76
CA ALA A 24 1.28 -6.07 3.44
C ALA A 24 0.60 -7.45 3.36
N ALA A 25 0.80 -8.31 4.37
CA ALA A 25 0.19 -9.64 4.42
C ALA A 25 -1.34 -9.55 4.49
N SER A 26 -1.87 -8.70 5.38
CA SER A 26 -3.32 -8.51 5.54
C SER A 26 -3.95 -7.90 4.29
N PHE A 27 -3.29 -6.89 3.72
CA PHE A 27 -3.74 -6.21 2.50
C PHE A 27 -3.75 -7.15 1.29
N LEU A 28 -2.69 -7.94 1.09
CA LEU A 28 -2.63 -8.90 -0.01
C LEU A 28 -3.53 -10.12 0.21
N ALA A 29 -3.84 -10.49 1.45
CA ALA A 29 -4.82 -11.54 1.75
C ALA A 29 -6.26 -11.10 1.42
N THR A 30 -6.55 -9.81 1.54
CA THR A 30 -7.91 -9.25 1.41
C THR A 30 -8.19 -8.69 0.01
N PHE A 31 -7.18 -8.08 -0.62
CA PHE A 31 -7.32 -7.40 -1.91
C PHE A 31 -6.47 -8.05 -3.01
N SER A 32 -6.92 -7.86 -4.25
CA SER A 32 -6.16 -8.06 -5.47
C SER A 32 -5.77 -6.69 -6.01
N VAL A 33 -4.48 -6.53 -6.31
CA VAL A 33 -3.91 -5.30 -6.85
C VAL A 33 -3.48 -5.57 -8.28
N SER A 34 -3.97 -4.76 -9.22
CA SER A 34 -3.59 -4.84 -10.62
C SER A 34 -3.26 -3.46 -11.17
N LYS A 35 -2.61 -3.43 -12.33
CA LYS A 35 -2.46 -2.21 -13.13
C LYS A 35 -3.84 -1.60 -13.39
N ALA A 36 -3.90 -0.27 -13.44
CA ALA A 36 -5.09 0.40 -13.95
C ALA A 36 -5.29 0.00 -15.42
N VAL A 37 -6.53 -0.08 -15.85
CA VAL A 37 -6.90 -0.34 -17.24
C VAL A 37 -7.53 0.92 -17.82
N ASP A 38 -7.20 1.21 -19.08
CA ASP A 38 -7.82 2.29 -19.84
C ASP A 38 -9.20 1.89 -20.39
N GLU A 39 -9.90 2.79 -21.07
CA GLU A 39 -11.22 2.55 -21.70
C GLU A 39 -11.20 1.33 -22.65
N ASP A 40 -10.06 1.08 -23.29
CA ASP A 40 -9.82 -0.04 -24.20
C ASP A 40 -9.30 -1.33 -23.51
N PHE A 41 -9.49 -1.46 -22.19
CA PHE A 41 -9.04 -2.60 -21.37
C PHE A 41 -7.53 -2.89 -21.42
N THR A 42 -6.73 -1.95 -21.90
CA THR A 42 -5.28 -2.08 -21.97
C THR A 42 -4.66 -1.65 -20.63
N ALA A 43 -3.71 -2.43 -20.13
CA ALA A 43 -3.04 -2.14 -18.87
C ALA A 43 -2.17 -0.88 -19.00
N LEU A 44 -2.45 0.13 -18.16
CA LEU A 44 -1.66 1.34 -18.04
C LEU A 44 -0.36 1.01 -17.29
N GLU A 45 0.78 1.32 -17.91
CA GLU A 45 2.06 1.23 -17.24
C GLU A 45 2.17 2.33 -16.18
N ALA A 46 2.61 1.97 -14.98
CA ALA A 46 2.83 2.97 -13.94
C ALA A 46 4.05 3.82 -14.30
N SER A 47 3.95 5.14 -14.12
CA SER A 47 5.12 6.02 -14.26
C SER A 47 6.19 5.63 -13.24
N VAL A 48 7.44 5.51 -13.69
CA VAL A 48 8.63 5.19 -12.86
C VAL A 48 9.27 6.48 -12.33
N GLU A 49 8.52 7.58 -12.28
CA GLU A 49 8.99 8.85 -11.77
C GLU A 49 8.90 8.90 -10.24
N TYR A 50 9.94 9.44 -9.62
CA TYR A 50 10.03 9.61 -8.17
C TYR A 50 10.10 11.08 -7.81
N GLN A 51 9.29 11.45 -6.82
CA GLN A 51 9.36 12.75 -6.17
C GLN A 51 10.30 12.63 -4.96
N SER A 52 11.41 13.36 -5.03
CA SER A 52 12.36 13.50 -3.93
C SER A 52 12.10 14.80 -3.17
N SER A 53 12.08 14.72 -1.84
CA SER A 53 12.16 15.86 -0.93
C SER A 53 13.39 15.70 -0.02
N ILE A 54 13.67 16.70 0.82
CA ILE A 54 14.78 16.64 1.80
C ILE A 54 14.65 15.42 2.74
N VAL A 55 13.42 14.96 3.00
CA VAL A 55 13.14 13.92 4.01
C VAL A 55 12.58 12.64 3.38
N THR A 56 11.94 12.70 2.22
CA THR A 56 11.17 11.58 1.65
C THR A 56 11.52 11.34 0.18
N PHE A 57 11.62 10.07 -0.20
CA PHE A 57 11.71 9.63 -1.59
C PHE A 57 10.53 8.71 -1.88
N ARG A 58 9.65 9.08 -2.80
CA ARG A 58 8.41 8.33 -3.09
C ARG A 58 8.05 8.40 -4.58
N PRO A 59 7.36 7.38 -5.13
CA PRO A 59 6.83 7.48 -6.49
C PRO A 59 5.81 8.62 -6.59
N VAL A 60 5.71 9.22 -7.78
CA VAL A 60 4.61 10.14 -8.09
C VAL A 60 3.26 9.39 -8.04
N PRO A 61 2.13 10.06 -7.75
CA PRO A 61 0.83 9.40 -7.76
C PRO A 61 0.56 8.69 -9.09
N PHE A 62 0.27 7.39 -9.03
CA PHE A 62 -0.05 6.56 -10.19
C PHE A 62 -1.41 5.88 -10.00
N LYS A 63 -2.10 5.59 -11.10
CA LYS A 63 -3.38 4.88 -11.07
C LYS A 63 -3.15 3.38 -10.89
N CYS A 64 -3.93 2.75 -10.01
CA CYS A 64 -3.97 1.31 -9.84
C CYS A 64 -5.40 0.85 -9.56
N THR A 65 -5.67 -0.44 -9.75
CA THR A 65 -6.96 -1.05 -9.41
C THR A 65 -6.78 -1.95 -8.20
N ILE A 66 -7.54 -1.68 -7.14
CA ILE A 66 -7.56 -2.47 -5.91
C ILE A 66 -9.00 -2.99 -5.75
N LYS A 67 -9.16 -4.31 -5.74
CA LYS A 67 -10.47 -4.95 -5.59
C LYS A 67 -10.43 -6.01 -4.50
N PRO A 68 -11.47 -6.15 -3.66
CA PRO A 68 -11.56 -7.28 -2.73
C PRO A 68 -11.45 -8.61 -3.48
N ARG A 69 -10.74 -9.60 -2.93
CA ARG A 69 -10.55 -10.90 -3.58
C ARG A 69 -11.84 -11.71 -3.68
N SER A 70 -12.78 -11.52 -2.75
CA SER A 70 -14.04 -12.25 -2.72
C SER A 70 -15.19 -11.38 -2.20
N LYS A 71 -16.43 -11.76 -2.56
CA LYS A 71 -17.65 -11.11 -2.04
C LYS A 71 -17.77 -11.24 -0.52
N ALA A 72 -17.25 -12.34 0.06
CA ALA A 72 -17.25 -12.54 1.51
C ALA A 72 -16.33 -11.53 2.21
N LEU A 73 -15.11 -11.35 1.69
CA LEU A 73 -14.16 -10.35 2.19
C LEU A 73 -14.69 -8.92 2.01
N GLN A 74 -15.31 -8.63 0.87
CA GLN A 74 -15.98 -7.36 0.64
C GLN A 74 -17.04 -7.10 1.73
N LYS A 75 -17.94 -8.07 1.97
CA LYS A 75 -18.96 -7.95 3.03
C LYS A 75 -18.36 -7.73 4.41
N LEU A 76 -17.29 -8.46 4.75
CA LEU A 76 -16.57 -8.31 6.01
C LEU A 76 -16.03 -6.88 6.19
N ILE A 77 -15.39 -6.34 5.14
CA ILE A 77 -14.87 -4.96 5.17
C ILE A 77 -16.01 -3.96 5.38
N TRP A 78 -17.10 -4.09 4.62
CA TRP A 78 -18.25 -3.18 4.74
C TRP A 78 -18.98 -3.30 6.08
N SER A 79 -19.07 -4.49 6.66
CA SER A 79 -19.74 -4.67 7.97
C SER A 79 -19.00 -3.95 9.09
N HIS A 80 -17.67 -3.88 9.03
CA HIS A 80 -16.89 -3.13 10.01
C HIS A 80 -16.93 -1.61 9.76
N LEU A 81 -16.94 -1.19 8.49
CA LEU A 81 -16.98 0.23 8.12
C LEU A 81 -18.30 0.92 8.48
N LEU A 82 -19.41 0.19 8.48
CA LEU A 82 -20.73 0.68 8.89
C LEU A 82 -20.97 0.61 10.41
N ALA A 83 -20.16 -0.15 11.15
CA ALA A 83 -20.28 -0.26 12.60
C ALA A 83 -19.56 0.89 13.34
N GLU A 84 -18.65 1.59 12.65
CA GLU A 84 -17.89 2.72 13.17
C GLU A 84 -18.44 4.09 12.70
N ALA A 85 -19.47 4.09 11.86
CA ALA A 85 -20.18 5.28 11.36
C ALA A 85 -21.50 5.51 12.11
#